data_AF-A0A7V1NTH1-F1
#
_entry.id   AF-A0A7V1NTH1-F1
#
_cell.length_a   1.000
_cell.length_b   1.000
_cell.length_c   1.000
_cell.angle_alpha   90.00
_cell.angle_beta   90.00
_cell.angle_gamma   90.00
#
_symmetry.space_group_name_H-M   'P 1'
#
loop_
_entity.id
_entity.type
_entity.pdbx_description
1 polymer ?
#
loop_
_entity_poly.entity_id
_entity_poly.type
_entity_poly.pdbx_seq_one_letter_code
_entity_poly.pdbx_strand_id
1 'polypeptide(L)' 'MEGILDIISKLLFWLTLVAGVVFTALHGGAIVWTFRDMRARSRDVLALIVSVLMVALIPLFGIVVYLMLRPRETLAEAY' A
#
# COMPACT_ATOMS: atom_id res chain seq x y z
N MET A 1 25.78 -27.27 -18.39
CA MET A 1 24.96 -26.96 -17.19
C MET A 1 25.18 -25.54 -16.71
N GLU A 2 26.43 -25.06 -16.59
CA GLU A 2 26.76 -23.69 -16.16
C GLU A 2 26.00 -22.56 -16.89
N GLY A 3 25.88 -22.63 -18.23
CA GLY A 3 25.20 -21.57 -19.00
C GLY A 3 23.69 -21.43 -18.72
N ILE A 4 23.00 -22.53 -18.38
CA ILE A 4 21.56 -22.49 -18.07
C ILE A 4 21.34 -21.84 -16.70
N LEU A 5 22.21 -22.13 -15.73
CA LEU A 5 22.12 -21.56 -14.38
C LEU A 5 22.37 -20.05 -14.37
N ASP A 6 23.30 -19.55 -15.20
CA ASP A 6 23.53 -18.12 -15.38
C ASP A 6 22.29 -17.39 -15.94
N ILE A 7 21.64 -17.98 -16.95
CA ILE A 7 20.41 -17.41 -17.53
C ILE A 7 19.29 -17.36 -16.50
N ILE A 8 19.06 -18.45 -15.75
CA ILE A 8 18.03 -18.49 -14.70
C ILE A 8 18.30 -17.42 -13.64
N SER A 9 19.56 -17.30 -13.20
CA SER A 9 19.96 -16.32 -12.19
C SER A 9 19.70 -14.88 -12.65
N LYS A 10 20.05 -14.56 -13.90
CA LYS A 10 19.77 -13.25 -14.50
C LYS A 10 18.28 -12.97 -14.62
N LEU A 11 17.48 -13.95 -15.06
CA LEU A 11 16.03 -13.80 -15.16
C LEU A 11 15.39 -13.56 -13.79
N LEU A 12 15.77 -14.34 -12.78
CA LEU A 12 15.30 -14.16 -11.41
C LEU A 12 15.69 -12.77 -10.87
N PHE A 13 16.92 -12.34 -11.09
CA PHE A 13 17.38 -11.01 -10.67
C PHE A 13 16.51 -9.90 -11.26
N TRP A 14 16.33 -9.88 -12.58
CA TRP A 14 15.54 -8.84 -13.24
C TRP A 14 14.07 -8.90 -12.85
N LEU A 15 13.50 -10.11 -12.73
CA LEU A 15 12.12 -10.30 -12.30
C LEU A 15 11.89 -9.74 -10.89
N THR A 16 12.75 -10.10 -9.94
CA THR A 16 12.66 -9.62 -8.56
C THR A 16 12.87 -8.10 -8.49
N LEU A 17 13.80 -7.55 -9.27
CA LEU A 17 14.05 -6.11 -9.31
C LEU A 17 12.82 -5.34 -9.80
N VAL A 18 12.23 -5.76 -10.93
CA VAL A 18 11.02 -5.14 -11.46
C VAL A 18 9.85 -5.28 -10.48
N ALA A 19 9.64 -6.49 -9.93
CA ALA A 19 8.59 -6.73 -8.96
C ALA A 19 8.74 -5.86 -7.71
N GLY A 20 9.95 -5.72 -7.18
CA GLY A 20 10.25 -4.89 -6.01
C GLY A 20 9.99 -3.40 -6.25
N VAL A 21 10.38 -2.89 -7.41
CA VAL A 21 10.13 -1.48 -7.79
C VAL A 21 8.63 -1.21 -7.94
N VAL A 22 7.92 -2.07 -8.67
CA VAL A 22 6.47 -1.93 -8.87
C VAL A 22 5.74 -2.03 -7.54
N PHE A 23 6.08 -3.03 -6.71
CA PHE A 23 5.49 -3.19 -5.39
C PHE A 23 5.72 -1.97 -4.52
N THR A 24 6.95 -1.44 -4.47
CA THR A 24 7.28 -0.26 -3.65
C THR A 24 6.51 0.98 -4.11
N ALA A 25 6.41 1.20 -5.43
CA ALA A 25 5.65 2.32 -5.99
C ALA A 25 4.15 2.21 -5.68
N LEU A 26 3.56 1.03 -5.86
CA LEU A 26 2.14 0.78 -5.54
C LEU A 26 1.88 0.91 -4.04
N HIS A 27 2.75 0.36 -3.21
CA HIS A 27 2.62 0.40 -1.76
C HIS A 27 2.75 1.83 -1.22
N GLY A 28 3.76 2.57 -1.66
CA GLY A 28 3.91 3.99 -1.33
C GLY A 28 2.72 4.83 -1.78
N GLY A 29 2.22 4.58 -3.00
CA GLY A 29 1.01 5.20 -3.52
C GLY A 29 -0.22 4.91 -2.64
N ALA A 30 -0.37 3.67 -2.18
CA ALA A 30 -1.45 3.28 -1.27
C ALA A 30 -1.37 3.99 0.09
N ILE A 31 -0.18 4.14 0.66
CA ILE A 31 0.02 4.90 1.92
C ILE A 31 -0.45 6.35 1.75
N VAL A 32 0.00 7.02 0.68
CA VAL A 32 -0.40 8.41 0.38
C VAL A 32 -1.90 8.52 0.11
N TRP A 33 -2.45 7.54 -0.62
CA TRP A 33 -3.88 7.48 -0.87
C TRP A 33 -4.68 7.33 0.43
N THR A 34 -4.29 6.43 1.33
CA THR A 34 -4.94 6.22 2.64
C THR A 34 -4.90 7.48 3.50
N PHE A 35 -3.79 8.21 3.51
CA PHE A 35 -3.73 9.50 4.21
C PHE A 35 -4.76 10.50 3.66
N ARG A 36 -4.84 10.64 2.33
CA ARG A 36 -5.77 11.57 1.68
C ARG A 36 -7.23 11.16 1.86
N ASP A 37 -7.53 9.87 1.73
CA ASP A 37 -8.88 9.32 1.87
C ASP A 37 -9.38 9.44 3.32
N MET A 38 -8.57 9.09 4.32
CA MET A 38 -8.99 9.18 5.73
C MET A 38 -9.17 10.64 6.17
N ARG A 39 -8.32 11.56 5.69
CA ARG A 39 -8.48 13.01 5.96
C ARG A 39 -9.77 13.58 5.39
N ALA A 40 -10.28 13.03 4.28
CA ALA A 40 -11.56 13.43 3.70
C ALA A 40 -12.78 12.84 4.46
N ARG A 41 -12.58 11.74 5.19
CA ARG A 41 -13.64 10.96 5.86
C ARG A 41 -13.77 11.24 7.35
N SER A 42 -12.70 11.62 8.03
CA SER A 42 -12.70 11.83 9.48
C SER A 42 -11.87 13.04 9.90
N ARG A 43 -12.34 13.74 10.94
CA ARG A 43 -11.57 14.80 11.63
C ARG A 43 -10.71 14.23 12.77
N ASP A 44 -10.83 12.94 13.08
CA ASP A 44 -10.04 12.27 14.11
C ASP A 44 -8.61 12.00 13.64
N VAL A 45 -7.65 12.66 14.28
CA VAL A 45 -6.22 12.53 13.98
C VAL A 45 -5.69 11.14 14.34
N LEU A 46 -6.20 10.50 15.39
CA LEU A 46 -5.78 9.16 15.78
C LEU A 46 -6.20 8.14 14.73
N ALA A 47 -7.45 8.22 14.24
CA ALA A 47 -7.95 7.37 13.16
C ALA A 47 -7.09 7.50 11.88
N LEU A 48 -6.65 8.72 11.55
CA LEU A 48 -5.75 8.97 10.44
C LEU A 48 -4.38 8.32 10.65
N ILE A 49 -3.75 8.54 11.81
CA ILE A 49 -2.42 7.97 12.11
C ILE A 49 -2.48 6.44 12.08
N VAL A 50 -3.46 5.85 12.78
CA VAL A 50 -3.64 4.39 12.83
C VAL A 50 -3.86 3.81 11.43
N SER A 51 -4.68 4.45 10.60
CA SER A 51 -4.95 3.97 9.24
C SER A 51 -3.72 4.02 8.34
N VAL A 52 -2.97 5.12 8.38
CA VAL A 52 -1.74 5.27 7.59
C VAL A 52 -0.67 4.28 8.07
N LEU A 53 -0.49 4.12 9.39
CA LEU A 53 0.45 3.16 9.95
C LEU A 53 0.05 1.71 9.65
N MET A 54 -1.24 1.39 9.70
CA MET A 54 -1.76 0.07 9.33
C MET A 54 -1.33 -0.31 7.92
N VAL A 55 -1.55 0.58 6.95
CA VAL A 55 -1.14 0.35 5.56
C VAL A 55 0.38 0.34 5.44
N ALA A 56 1.09 1.29 6.07
CA ALA A 56 2.54 1.37 5.94
C ALA A 56 3.29 0.14 6.48
N LEU A 57 2.87 -0.37 7.64
CA LEU A 57 3.53 -1.47 8.35
C LEU A 57 3.03 -2.85 7.92
N ILE A 58 1.77 -2.94 7.49
CA ILE A 58 1.14 -4.19 7.07
C ILE A 58 0.66 -3.99 5.62
N PRO A 59 1.42 -4.39 4.59
CA PRO A 59 1.16 -3.96 3.20
C PRO A 59 -0.23 -4.32 2.63
N LEU A 60 -0.33 -5.38 1.83
CA LEU A 60 -1.60 -5.76 1.21
C LEU A 60 -2.74 -5.88 2.24
N PHE A 61 -2.46 -6.50 3.39
CA PHE A 61 -3.47 -6.72 4.42
C PHE A 61 -3.92 -5.42 5.11
N GLY A 62 -3.03 -4.46 5.33
CA GLY A 62 -3.40 -3.19 5.95
C GLY A 62 -4.32 -2.37 5.06
N ILE A 63 -4.15 -2.43 3.73
CA ILE A 63 -5.11 -1.84 2.78
C ILE A 63 -6.47 -2.51 2.91
N VAL A 64 -6.53 -3.84 2.96
CA VAL A 64 -7.80 -4.58 3.10
C VAL A 64 -8.52 -4.20 4.40
N VAL A 65 -7.79 -4.19 5.52
CA VAL A 65 -8.34 -3.80 6.82
C VAL A 65 -8.79 -2.34 6.81
N TYR A 66 -7.99 -1.45 6.24
CA TYR A 66 -8.37 -0.04 6.07
C TYR A 66 -9.69 0.12 5.31
N LEU A 67 -9.85 -0.59 4.18
CA LEU A 67 -11.07 -0.55 3.38
C LEU A 67 -12.31 -1.02 4.15
N MET A 68 -12.14 -1.94 5.11
CA MET A 68 -13.23 -2.41 5.98
C MET A 68 -13.58 -1.40 7.07
N LEU A 69 -12.58 -0.73 7.65
CA LEU A 69 -12.75 0.19 8.78
C LEU A 69 -13.10 1.62 8.34
N ARG A 70 -12.78 2.00 7.09
CA ARG A 70 -12.96 3.38 6.64
C ARG A 70 -14.44 3.79 6.75
N PRO A 71 -14.74 5.02 7.21
CA PRO A 71 -16.11 5.55 7.18
C PRO A 71 -16.68 5.53 5.76
N ARG A 72 -17.98 5.23 5.64
CA ARG A 72 -18.65 5.11 4.33
C ARG A 72 -18.82 6.47 3.65
N GLU A 73 -19.30 7.45 4.42
CA GLU A 73 -19.48 8.82 3.98
C GLU A 73 -18.22 9.65 4.22
N THR A 74 -18.02 10.66 3.38
CA THR A 74 -17.04 11.73 3.58
C THR A 74 -17.61 12.84 4.45
N LEU A 75 -16.73 13.68 5.01
CA LEU A 75 -17.17 14.83 5.81
C LEU A 75 -18.04 15.82 5.00
N ALA A 76 -17.88 15.85 3.67
CA ALA A 76 -18.68 16.72 2.80
C ALA A 76 -20.08 16.14 2.49
N GLU A 77 -20.27 14.83 2.66
CA GLU A 77 -21.57 14.17 2.49
C GLU A 77 -22.37 14.18 3.80
N ALA A 78 -21.68 14.11 4.95
CA ALA A 78 -22.30 14.05 6.27
C ALA A 78 -22.68 15.41 6.88
N TYR A 79 -22.15 16.54 6.37
CA TYR A 79 -22.33 17.89 6.90
C TYR A 79 -22.53 18.91 5.77
#